data_AF-A0A972AG98-F1
#
_entry.id   AF-A0A972AG98-F1
#
_cell.length_a   1.000
_cell.length_b   1.000
_cell.length_c   1.000
_cell.angle_alpha   90.00
_cell.angle_beta   90.00
_cell.angle_gamma   90.00
#
_symmetry.space_group_name_H-M   'P 1'
#
loop_
_entity.id
_entity.type
_entity.pdbx_description
1 polymer ?
#
loop_
_entity_poly.entity_id
_entity_poly.type
_entity_poly.pdbx_seq_one_letter_code
_entity_poly.pdbx_strand_id
1 'polypeptide(L)'
;MKEMKKFYKLIAIILTIVMSFSVMSLAAFADEPTTEGTATEVQKDEEMVDILLRFKELIERFINGVKKVIEEIRNFLGSVKDITKVKVDSISFPNEATVLKVGDTERLVPTILPEKATNKNVTYSSSDESVATVDENGVVTAVGTGTATITATTEDGGKTAAKHIVVGDIVVKENESIYDAYLDAEEGQVIAVAPGVYKERLVISKRVSFLGANAGISANTQRGAETVLTFDESHITGSSVTLVNNSASGVVFDGFYFYDGGYASPSQLVRAMYAHGSDLQIKNNVFDGFNYVQLYVSSAVYNYSNGTWDYHSEYVNNLLLENNLFKDSPSSYYNVQLQGVSCTIRGNVVDNASGIIIQPYHNAGGGLVENNIVNTFVLGFWHNTAYLGSGKWEYKNNVINAVAVPENMTTPPTTYVRWESFLIQSFGVGGAWNTGAAPEVVYENNVVDATNASPELISYGVNFIAPVTNDAKAIFTNNTFAGVQIGVDRKAGALDLNEMLANNAFPEGSAVIGNQIKIAE
;
A
#
# COMPACT_ATOMS: atom_id res chain seq x y z
N MET A 1 -14.32 49.78 -10.42
CA MET A 1 -13.39 50.94 -10.28
C MET A 1 -13.94 52.27 -10.80
N LYS A 2 -14.49 52.33 -12.02
CA LYS A 2 -14.99 53.59 -12.64
C LYS A 2 -16.21 54.19 -11.90
N GLU A 3 -17.14 53.35 -11.44
CA GLU A 3 -18.30 53.75 -10.62
C GLU A 3 -17.90 54.19 -9.19
N MET A 4 -16.95 53.51 -8.55
CA MET A 4 -16.41 53.94 -7.25
C MET A 4 -15.77 55.34 -7.30
N LYS A 5 -15.01 55.66 -8.37
CA LYS A 5 -14.42 57.00 -8.53
C LYS A 5 -15.49 58.10 -8.66
N LYS A 6 -16.67 57.80 -9.21
CA LYS A 6 -17.81 58.73 -9.26
C LYS A 6 -18.43 58.93 -7.87
N PHE A 7 -18.56 57.85 -7.10
CA PHE A 7 -19.11 57.87 -5.75
C PHE A 7 -18.24 58.66 -4.77
N TYR A 8 -16.91 58.48 -4.80
CA TYR A 8 -15.96 59.28 -4.01
C TYR A 8 -16.03 60.78 -4.37
N LYS A 9 -16.19 61.12 -5.66
CA LYS A 9 -16.37 62.50 -6.11
C LYS A 9 -17.66 63.11 -5.56
N LEU A 10 -18.75 62.34 -5.55
CA LEU A 10 -20.04 62.79 -5.04
C LEU A 10 -20.00 63.04 -3.53
N ILE A 11 -19.36 62.17 -2.75
CA ILE A 11 -19.19 62.36 -1.30
C ILE A 11 -18.31 63.57 -1.00
N ALA A 12 -17.21 63.77 -1.73
CA ALA A 12 -16.35 64.95 -1.57
C ALA A 12 -17.10 66.25 -1.87
N ILE A 13 -17.97 66.26 -2.88
CA ILE A 13 -18.84 67.41 -3.22
C ILE A 13 -19.84 67.67 -2.09
N ILE A 14 -20.49 66.63 -1.56
CA ILE A 14 -21.47 66.76 -0.45
C ILE A 14 -20.78 67.31 0.82
N LEU A 15 -19.61 66.79 1.18
CA LEU A 15 -18.84 67.28 2.33
C LEU A 15 -18.38 68.73 2.16
N THR A 16 -17.99 69.12 0.95
CA THR A 16 -17.59 70.51 0.64
C THR A 16 -18.79 71.45 0.78
N ILE A 17 -19.97 71.07 0.28
CA ILE A 17 -21.20 71.85 0.40
C ILE A 17 -21.59 72.02 1.88
N VAL A 18 -21.52 70.95 2.68
CA VAL A 18 -21.89 70.99 4.09
C VAL A 18 -20.92 71.85 4.92
N MET A 19 -19.61 71.77 4.65
CA MET A 19 -18.63 72.66 5.29
C MET A 19 -18.75 74.12 4.85
N SER A 20 -19.25 74.39 3.65
CA SER A 20 -19.50 75.76 3.17
C SER A 20 -20.66 76.40 3.94
N PHE A 21 -21.71 75.63 4.25
CA PHE A 21 -22.86 76.12 5.00
C PHE A 21 -22.55 76.41 6.48
N SER A 22 -21.65 75.65 7.12
CA SER A 22 -21.26 75.88 8.52
C SER A 22 -20.33 77.09 8.71
N VAL A 23 -19.53 77.46 7.70
CA VAL A 23 -18.72 78.69 7.72
C VAL A 23 -19.59 79.93 7.51
N MET A 24 -20.64 79.83 6.69
CA MET A 24 -21.56 80.93 6.40
C MET A 24 -22.44 81.30 7.60
N SER A 25 -22.75 80.36 8.50
CA SER A 25 -23.49 80.64 9.74
C SER A 25 -22.62 81.21 10.86
N LEU A 26 -21.31 80.94 10.88
CA LEU A 26 -20.39 81.47 11.89
C LEU A 26 -19.96 82.92 11.56
N ALA A 27 -19.83 83.27 10.28
CA ALA A 27 -19.48 84.62 9.85
C ALA A 27 -20.60 85.65 10.09
N ALA A 28 -21.86 85.22 10.13
CA ALA A 28 -23.00 86.10 10.44
C ALA A 28 -23.08 86.52 11.93
N PHE A 29 -22.18 86.03 12.79
CA PHE A 29 -22.16 86.29 14.23
C PHE A 29 -21.00 87.19 14.70
N ALA A 30 -20.11 87.60 13.80
CA ALA A 30 -18.96 88.44 14.17
C ALA A 30 -19.28 89.94 14.24
N ASP A 31 -20.45 90.37 13.76
CA ASP A 31 -20.88 91.77 13.79
C ASP A 31 -22.32 91.84 14.32
N GLU A 32 -22.51 92.17 15.61
CA GLU A 32 -23.47 93.22 16.01
C GLU A 32 -23.24 93.67 17.49
N PRO A 33 -23.56 94.95 17.82
CA PRO A 33 -23.03 95.67 18.97
C PRO A 33 -23.86 95.52 20.25
N THR A 34 -23.19 95.73 21.39
CA THR A 34 -23.76 95.78 22.73
C THR A 34 -24.72 96.96 22.94
N THR A 35 -26.01 96.72 23.19
CA THR A 35 -26.88 97.61 23.98
C THR A 35 -28.07 96.85 24.57
N GLU A 36 -28.42 97.16 25.83
CA GLU A 36 -29.48 96.55 26.64
C GLU A 36 -30.88 96.70 25.99
N GLY A 37 -31.56 95.57 25.77
CA GLY A 37 -32.89 95.48 25.16
C GLY A 37 -33.96 94.93 26.12
N THR A 38 -35.18 95.45 25.98
CA THR A 38 -36.36 95.13 26.79
C THR A 38 -36.82 93.67 26.66
N ALA A 39 -37.71 93.18 27.55
CA ALA A 39 -38.15 91.77 27.63
C ALA A 39 -38.62 91.13 26.30
N THR A 40 -39.06 91.93 25.32
CA THR A 40 -39.44 91.49 23.96
C THR A 40 -38.27 91.27 22.99
N GLU A 41 -37.08 91.86 23.23
CA GLU A 41 -35.85 91.61 22.46
C GLU A 41 -35.08 90.41 23.01
N VAL A 42 -34.99 90.26 24.34
CA VAL A 42 -34.43 89.07 25.00
C VAL A 42 -35.15 87.79 24.56
N GLN A 43 -36.47 87.86 24.36
CA GLN A 43 -37.28 86.73 23.90
C GLN A 43 -37.01 86.35 22.43
N LYS A 44 -36.59 87.30 21.57
CA LYS A 44 -36.15 87.02 20.20
C LYS A 44 -34.73 86.43 20.15
N ASP A 45 -33.86 86.85 21.05
CA ASP A 45 -32.50 86.29 21.18
C ASP A 45 -32.54 84.84 21.70
N GLU A 46 -33.41 84.53 22.67
CA GLU A 46 -33.61 83.15 23.14
C GLU A 46 -34.18 82.23 22.05
N GLU A 47 -35.11 82.72 21.22
CA GLU A 47 -35.70 81.97 20.11
C GLU A 47 -34.66 81.71 19.00
N MET A 48 -33.80 82.69 18.71
CA MET A 48 -32.67 82.53 17.78
C MET A 48 -31.59 81.57 18.31
N VAL A 49 -31.30 81.59 19.61
CA VAL A 49 -30.38 80.63 20.24
C VAL A 49 -30.93 79.21 20.16
N ASP A 50 -32.24 79.00 20.38
CA ASP A 50 -32.88 77.69 20.22
C ASP A 50 -32.82 77.19 18.76
N ILE A 51 -33.02 78.08 17.79
CA ILE A 51 -32.87 77.75 16.35
C ILE A 51 -31.43 77.29 16.04
N LEU A 52 -30.42 77.97 16.57
CA LEU A 52 -29.01 77.62 16.37
C LEU A 52 -28.64 76.30 17.05
N LEU A 53 -29.16 76.05 18.25
CA LEU A 53 -29.00 74.77 18.95
C LEU A 53 -29.61 73.62 18.15
N ARG A 54 -30.84 73.79 17.63
CA ARG A 54 -31.49 72.81 16.75
C ARG A 54 -30.71 72.60 15.44
N PHE A 55 -30.14 73.66 14.88
CA PHE A 55 -29.31 73.56 13.67
C PHE A 55 -27.98 72.83 13.94
N LYS A 56 -27.34 73.08 15.08
CA LYS A 56 -26.15 72.35 15.54
C LYS A 56 -26.46 70.86 15.73
N GLU A 57 -27.56 70.53 16.40
CA GLU A 57 -28.01 69.14 16.56
C GLU A 57 -28.27 68.47 15.21
N LEU A 58 -28.85 69.21 14.25
CA LEU A 58 -29.09 68.70 12.90
C LEU A 58 -27.77 68.39 12.17
N ILE A 59 -26.77 69.28 12.29
CA ILE A 59 -25.43 69.07 11.73
C ILE A 59 -24.75 67.87 12.39
N GLU A 60 -24.82 67.74 13.71
CA GLU A 60 -24.23 66.62 14.44
C GLU A 60 -24.88 65.28 14.04
N ARG A 61 -26.21 65.26 13.92
CA ARG A 61 -26.96 64.10 13.39
C ARG A 61 -26.55 63.76 11.97
N PHE A 62 -26.38 64.77 11.11
CA PHE A 62 -25.91 64.58 9.74
C PHE A 62 -24.48 64.01 9.69
N ILE A 63 -23.54 64.57 10.44
CA ILE A 63 -22.15 64.09 10.53
C ILE A 63 -22.11 62.65 11.03
N ASN A 64 -22.90 62.33 12.06
CA ASN A 64 -22.99 60.97 12.60
C ASN A 64 -23.59 59.99 11.57
N GLY A 65 -24.59 60.43 10.80
CA GLY A 65 -25.12 59.67 9.67
C GLY A 65 -24.06 59.38 8.60
N VAL A 66 -23.27 60.39 8.21
CA VAL A 66 -22.17 60.22 7.24
C VAL A 66 -21.09 59.28 7.78
N LYS A 67 -20.70 59.39 9.04
CA LYS A 67 -19.73 58.47 9.67
C LYS A 67 -20.22 57.03 9.65
N LYS A 68 -21.50 56.79 9.92
CA LYS A 68 -22.10 55.46 9.88
C LYS A 68 -22.05 54.86 8.48
N VAL A 69 -22.39 55.64 7.45
CA VAL A 69 -22.31 55.21 6.04
C VAL A 69 -20.87 54.88 5.65
N ILE A 70 -19.89 55.67 6.09
CA ILE A 70 -18.45 55.37 5.85
C ILE A 70 -18.05 54.03 6.49
N GLU A 71 -18.52 53.75 7.71
CA GLU A 71 -18.23 52.48 8.39
C GLU A 71 -18.86 51.28 7.66
N GLU A 72 -20.12 51.41 7.24
CA GLU A 72 -20.82 50.38 6.47
C GLU A 72 -20.11 50.10 5.13
N ILE A 73 -19.63 51.14 4.45
CA ILE A 73 -18.82 51.00 3.23
C ILE A 73 -17.49 50.30 3.53
N ARG A 74 -16.80 50.66 4.63
CA ARG A 74 -15.54 50.02 5.02
C ARG A 74 -15.76 48.52 5.27
N ASN A 75 -16.81 48.16 5.99
CA ASN A 75 -17.17 46.78 6.27
C ASN A 75 -17.53 46.02 4.99
N PHE A 76 -18.29 46.63 4.09
CA PHE A 76 -18.62 46.06 2.78
C PHE A 76 -17.36 45.86 1.91
N LEU A 77 -16.45 46.83 1.87
CA LEU A 77 -15.20 46.68 1.12
C LEU A 77 -14.28 45.61 1.72
N GLY A 78 -14.27 45.48 3.05
CA GLY A 78 -13.61 44.38 3.75
C GLY A 78 -14.15 43.02 3.32
N SER A 79 -15.47 42.85 3.31
CA SER A 79 -16.11 41.59 2.91
C SER A 79 -15.92 41.28 1.41
N VAL A 80 -15.94 42.28 0.53
CA VAL A 80 -15.68 42.08 -0.91
C VAL A 80 -14.26 41.60 -1.20
N LYS A 81 -13.28 41.97 -0.36
CA LYS A 81 -11.89 41.56 -0.52
C LYS A 81 -11.74 40.03 -0.36
N ASP A 82 -12.50 39.43 0.54
CA ASP A 82 -12.52 37.97 0.75
C ASP A 82 -13.22 37.20 -0.38
N ILE A 83 -14.17 37.80 -1.09
CA ILE A 83 -14.91 37.17 -2.20
C ILE A 83 -14.03 37.03 -3.46
N THR A 84 -12.87 37.68 -3.52
CA THR A 84 -11.92 37.55 -4.64
C THR A 84 -10.88 36.45 -4.45
N LYS A 85 -10.80 35.84 -3.26
CA LYS A 85 -9.85 34.75 -2.98
C LYS A 85 -10.49 33.41 -3.32
N VAL A 86 -10.16 32.88 -4.49
CA VAL A 86 -10.50 31.51 -4.89
C VAL A 86 -9.50 30.58 -4.21
N LYS A 87 -9.99 29.71 -3.33
CA LYS A 87 -9.16 28.75 -2.61
C LYS A 87 -8.75 27.59 -3.52
N VAL A 88 -7.66 26.92 -3.15
CA VAL A 88 -7.33 25.61 -3.72
C VAL A 88 -8.28 24.54 -3.19
N ASP A 89 -8.84 23.74 -4.10
CA ASP A 89 -9.67 22.59 -3.80
C ASP A 89 -8.85 21.29 -3.82
N SER A 90 -7.99 21.12 -4.84
CA SER A 90 -7.15 19.92 -5.00
C SER A 90 -5.82 20.21 -5.69
N ILE A 91 -4.87 19.29 -5.47
CA ILE A 91 -3.58 19.20 -6.13
C ILE A 91 -3.35 17.74 -6.53
N SER A 92 -2.75 17.49 -7.70
CA SER A 92 -2.40 16.14 -8.16
C SER A 92 -1.18 16.16 -9.10
N PHE A 93 -0.53 15.01 -9.30
CA PHE A 93 0.50 14.84 -10.32
C PHE A 93 -0.02 14.01 -11.51
N PRO A 94 0.46 14.30 -12.73
CA PRO A 94 0.29 13.37 -13.85
C PRO A 94 1.18 12.16 -13.66
N ASN A 95 0.59 10.96 -13.77
CA ASN A 95 1.20 9.65 -13.49
C ASN A 95 1.72 9.52 -12.04
N GLU A 96 1.50 8.38 -11.39
CA GLU A 96 1.83 8.27 -9.96
C GLU A 96 3.30 7.91 -9.71
N ALA A 97 3.96 7.26 -10.67
CA ALA A 97 5.36 6.85 -10.60
C ALA A 97 6.22 7.50 -11.71
N THR A 98 7.48 7.76 -11.38
CA THR A 98 8.54 8.18 -12.30
C THR A 98 9.80 7.35 -12.01
N VAL A 99 10.48 6.89 -13.06
CA VAL A 99 11.80 6.25 -12.95
C VAL A 99 12.90 7.21 -13.38
N LEU A 100 13.98 7.30 -12.61
CA LEU A 100 15.13 8.14 -12.91
C LEU A 100 16.43 7.35 -12.81
N LYS A 101 17.41 7.73 -13.63
CA LYS A 101 18.77 7.24 -13.46
C LYS A 101 19.46 8.08 -12.39
N VAL A 102 20.35 7.49 -11.60
CA VAL A 102 21.19 8.25 -10.65
C VAL A 102 21.86 9.43 -11.37
N GLY A 103 21.73 10.64 -10.80
CA GLY A 103 22.24 11.89 -11.35
C GLY A 103 21.28 12.64 -12.28
N ASP A 104 20.20 12.00 -12.74
CA ASP A 104 19.19 12.67 -13.57
C ASP A 104 18.31 13.61 -12.72
N THR A 105 17.70 14.58 -13.40
CA THR A 105 16.76 15.52 -12.80
C THR A 105 15.42 15.54 -13.54
N GLU A 106 14.32 15.71 -12.80
CA GLU A 106 12.99 15.87 -13.36
C GLU A 106 12.24 17.01 -12.68
N ARG A 107 11.60 17.88 -13.45
CA ARG A 107 10.73 18.92 -12.90
C ARG A 107 9.31 18.40 -12.73
N LEU A 108 8.86 18.31 -11.49
CA LEU A 108 7.47 17.99 -11.17
C LEU A 108 6.59 19.22 -11.38
N VAL A 109 5.47 19.03 -12.08
CA VAL A 109 4.48 20.07 -12.33
C VAL A 109 3.11 19.57 -11.86
N PRO A 110 2.69 19.91 -10.62
CA PRO A 110 1.39 19.49 -10.12
C PRO A 110 0.26 20.28 -10.80
N THR A 111 -0.88 19.61 -11.00
CA THR A 111 -2.13 20.24 -11.43
C THR A 111 -2.88 20.74 -10.20
N ILE A 112 -3.19 22.03 -10.15
CA ILE A 112 -3.91 22.66 -9.03
C ILE A 112 -5.28 23.14 -9.52
N LEU A 113 -6.33 22.69 -8.82
CA LEU A 113 -7.71 23.07 -9.10
C LEU A 113 -8.34 23.84 -7.92
N PRO A 114 -9.25 24.79 -8.20
CA PRO A 114 -9.62 25.25 -9.53
C PRO A 114 -8.49 26.03 -10.20
N GLU A 115 -8.45 26.07 -11.53
CA GLU A 115 -7.41 26.77 -12.29
C GLU A 115 -7.33 28.27 -11.92
N LYS A 116 -8.41 28.85 -11.41
CA LYS A 116 -8.47 30.26 -10.98
C LYS A 116 -8.10 30.47 -9.51
N ALA A 117 -7.58 29.46 -8.81
CA ALA A 117 -7.10 29.60 -7.42
C ALA A 117 -6.10 30.76 -7.31
N THR A 118 -6.27 31.58 -6.27
CA THR A 118 -5.57 32.86 -6.12
C THR A 118 -4.16 32.70 -5.57
N ASN A 119 -3.90 31.65 -4.78
CA ASN A 119 -2.56 31.24 -4.38
C ASN A 119 -2.34 29.78 -4.82
N LYS A 120 -1.33 29.56 -5.67
CA LYS A 120 -0.94 28.24 -6.19
C LYS A 120 0.47 27.83 -5.77
N ASN A 121 1.05 28.50 -4.79
CA ASN A 121 2.36 28.16 -4.28
C ASN A 121 2.34 26.77 -3.62
N VAL A 122 3.43 26.05 -3.82
CA VAL A 122 3.61 24.67 -3.36
C VAL A 122 4.98 24.56 -2.70
N THR A 123 5.02 23.92 -1.55
CA THR A 123 6.26 23.46 -0.91
C THR A 123 6.42 21.96 -1.16
N TYR A 124 7.66 21.52 -1.37
CA TYR A 124 7.97 20.11 -1.62
C TYR A 124 8.79 19.52 -0.48
N SER A 125 8.67 18.21 -0.27
CA SER A 125 9.50 17.43 0.64
C SER A 125 9.76 16.04 0.07
N SER A 126 10.93 15.46 0.35
CA SER A 126 11.23 14.06 0.05
C SER A 126 11.08 13.18 1.28
N SER A 127 10.60 11.95 1.10
CA SER A 127 10.63 10.94 2.17
C SER A 127 12.04 10.39 2.41
N ASP A 128 12.93 10.46 1.42
CA ASP A 128 14.32 9.99 1.50
C ASP A 128 15.22 10.81 0.57
N GLU A 129 15.93 11.77 1.15
CA GLU A 129 16.87 12.64 0.42
C GLU A 129 18.15 11.91 -0.03
N SER A 130 18.44 10.72 0.51
CA SER A 130 19.57 9.90 0.03
C SER A 130 19.28 9.22 -1.31
N VAL A 131 18.00 9.05 -1.64
CA VAL A 131 17.53 8.52 -2.93
C VAL A 131 17.18 9.67 -3.89
N ALA A 132 16.36 10.63 -3.45
CA ALA A 132 15.96 11.76 -4.29
C ALA A 132 15.74 13.03 -3.47
N THR A 133 16.32 14.14 -3.91
CA THR A 133 16.08 15.48 -3.34
C THR A 133 15.11 16.25 -4.22
N VAL A 134 14.46 17.29 -3.68
CA VAL A 134 13.58 18.18 -4.42
C VAL A 134 13.83 19.62 -3.98
N ASP A 135 13.96 20.54 -4.95
CA ASP A 135 14.14 21.97 -4.64
C ASP A 135 12.80 22.72 -4.52
N GLU A 136 12.88 24.02 -4.17
CA GLU A 136 11.72 24.90 -4.05
C GLU A 136 10.90 25.07 -5.35
N ASN A 137 11.50 24.76 -6.50
CA ASN A 137 10.89 24.86 -7.82
C ASN A 137 10.26 23.54 -8.29
N GLY A 138 10.32 22.50 -7.45
CA GLY A 138 9.84 21.15 -7.76
C GLY A 138 10.79 20.36 -8.67
N VAL A 139 12.07 20.73 -8.76
CA VAL A 139 13.08 19.97 -9.50
C VAL A 139 13.62 18.87 -8.59
N VAL A 140 13.30 17.64 -8.95
CA VAL A 140 13.80 16.43 -8.31
C VAL A 140 15.17 16.09 -8.87
N THR A 141 16.12 15.74 -8.01
CA THR A 141 17.44 15.22 -8.39
C THR A 141 17.61 13.81 -7.81
N ALA A 142 17.88 12.83 -8.67
CA ALA A 142 18.17 11.46 -8.26
C ALA A 142 19.58 11.36 -7.67
N VAL A 143 19.68 10.99 -6.40
CA VAL A 143 20.93 10.96 -5.61
C VAL A 143 21.51 9.56 -5.50
N GLY A 144 20.66 8.56 -5.22
CA GLY A 144 21.06 7.18 -4.99
C GLY A 144 19.97 6.20 -5.41
N THR A 145 20.32 4.93 -5.61
CA THR A 145 19.36 3.90 -6.01
C THR A 145 18.39 3.58 -4.88
N GLY A 146 17.14 3.24 -5.24
CA GLY A 146 16.07 2.99 -4.27
C GLY A 146 14.78 3.70 -4.64
N THR A 147 13.95 3.99 -3.64
CA THR A 147 12.68 4.71 -3.86
C THR A 147 12.50 5.85 -2.88
N ALA A 148 11.81 6.91 -3.33
CA ALA A 148 11.44 8.06 -2.52
C ALA A 148 10.06 8.57 -2.93
N THR A 149 9.31 9.11 -1.98
CA THR A 149 8.05 9.81 -2.26
C THR A 149 8.25 11.31 -2.11
N ILE A 150 8.02 12.04 -3.19
CA ILE A 150 8.02 13.51 -3.18
C ILE A 150 6.61 14.00 -2.92
N THR A 151 6.43 14.77 -1.85
CA THR A 151 5.12 15.34 -1.47
C THR A 151 5.09 16.82 -1.76
N ALA A 152 4.14 17.25 -2.59
CA ALA A 152 3.79 18.64 -2.83
C ALA A 152 2.66 19.05 -1.88
N THR A 153 2.83 20.16 -1.15
CA THR A 153 1.81 20.72 -0.26
C THR A 153 1.49 22.16 -0.66
N THR A 154 0.21 22.47 -0.88
CA THR A 154 -0.21 23.84 -1.18
C THR A 154 -0.15 24.74 0.05
N GLU A 155 0.41 25.94 -0.10
CA GLU A 155 0.37 26.93 0.98
C GLU A 155 -1.07 27.32 1.34
N ASP A 156 -1.95 27.38 0.33
CA ASP A 156 -3.37 27.64 0.53
C ASP A 156 -4.10 26.32 0.83
N GLY A 157 -4.49 26.16 2.09
CA GLY A 157 -5.34 25.04 2.54
C GLY A 157 -4.63 23.71 2.80
N GLY A 158 -3.30 23.62 2.62
CA GLY A 158 -2.52 22.43 2.99
C GLY A 158 -2.90 21.17 2.22
N LYS A 159 -3.32 21.29 0.96
CA LYS A 159 -3.66 20.14 0.12
C LYS A 159 -2.40 19.45 -0.34
N THR A 160 -2.40 18.12 -0.42
CA THR A 160 -1.20 17.32 -0.72
C THR A 160 -1.36 16.47 -1.97
N ALA A 161 -0.28 16.34 -2.73
CA ALA A 161 -0.11 15.34 -3.79
C ALA A 161 1.23 14.64 -3.60
N ALA A 162 1.28 13.34 -3.88
CA ALA A 162 2.49 12.54 -3.79
C ALA A 162 2.90 12.04 -5.17
N LYS A 163 4.21 12.02 -5.42
CA LYS A 163 4.83 11.43 -6.61
C LYS A 163 5.84 10.39 -6.14
N HIS A 164 5.68 9.17 -6.62
CA HIS A 164 6.62 8.09 -6.32
C HIS A 164 7.79 8.13 -7.31
N ILE A 165 9.01 8.15 -6.77
CA ILE A 165 10.25 8.19 -7.54
C ILE A 165 11.00 6.89 -7.29
N VAL A 166 11.38 6.23 -8.38
CA VAL A 166 12.19 5.00 -8.36
C VAL A 166 13.50 5.31 -9.08
N VAL A 167 14.63 5.07 -8.41
CA VAL A 167 15.96 5.40 -8.92
C VAL A 167 16.78 4.14 -9.13
N GLY A 168 17.37 4.01 -10.31
CA GLY A 168 18.26 2.91 -10.69
C GLY A 168 19.58 3.40 -11.30
N ASP A 169 20.56 2.51 -11.37
CA ASP A 169 21.79 2.72 -12.16
C ASP A 169 21.48 2.67 -13.67
N ILE A 170 20.49 1.86 -14.02
CA ILE A 170 19.94 1.70 -15.36
C ILE A 170 18.42 1.93 -15.28
N VAL A 171 17.87 2.62 -16.29
CA VAL A 171 16.44 2.86 -16.41
C VAL A 171 15.93 2.19 -17.68
N VAL A 172 14.80 1.49 -17.54
CA VAL A 172 14.06 0.89 -18.65
C VAL A 172 12.73 1.63 -18.80
N LYS A 173 12.51 2.26 -19.95
CA LYS A 173 11.27 2.97 -20.29
C LYS A 173 10.26 2.03 -20.94
N GLU A 174 9.04 2.52 -21.12
CA GLU A 174 8.01 1.81 -21.88
C GLU A 174 8.52 1.55 -23.31
N ASN A 175 8.41 0.31 -23.80
CA ASN A 175 8.92 -0.21 -25.08
C ASN A 175 10.43 -0.55 -25.15
N GLU A 176 11.17 -0.44 -24.05
CA GLU A 176 12.53 -0.97 -23.94
C GLU A 176 12.50 -2.41 -23.36
N SER A 177 13.57 -3.18 -23.55
CA SER A 177 13.69 -4.53 -22.99
C SER A 177 14.36 -4.50 -21.62
N ILE A 178 13.71 -5.12 -20.63
CA ILE A 178 14.28 -5.37 -19.31
C ILE A 178 15.46 -6.35 -19.43
N TYR A 179 15.35 -7.35 -20.30
CA TYR A 179 16.41 -8.34 -20.47
C TYR A 179 17.68 -7.75 -21.08
N ASP A 180 17.57 -6.87 -22.08
CA ASP A 180 18.74 -6.18 -22.65
C ASP A 180 19.41 -5.30 -21.59
N ALA A 181 18.64 -4.55 -20.80
CA ALA A 181 19.17 -3.77 -19.68
C ALA A 181 19.86 -4.66 -18.63
N TYR A 182 19.32 -5.86 -18.37
CA TYR A 182 19.96 -6.86 -17.52
C TYR A 182 21.29 -7.35 -18.11
N LEU A 183 21.37 -7.60 -19.41
CA LEU A 183 22.62 -8.03 -20.05
C LEU A 183 23.71 -6.96 -19.91
N ASP A 184 23.34 -5.69 -20.04
CA ASP A 184 24.24 -4.54 -19.91
C ASP A 184 24.64 -4.21 -18.45
N ALA A 185 23.84 -4.63 -17.47
CA ALA A 185 24.10 -4.35 -16.05
C ALA A 185 25.38 -5.00 -15.52
N GLU A 186 26.11 -4.30 -14.67
CA GLU A 186 27.18 -4.88 -13.84
C GLU A 186 26.61 -5.56 -12.58
N GLU A 187 27.37 -6.47 -12.00
CA GLU A 187 26.95 -7.18 -10.79
C GLU A 187 26.76 -6.20 -9.61
N GLY A 188 25.61 -6.30 -8.95
CA GLY A 188 25.20 -5.44 -7.84
C GLY A 188 24.41 -4.19 -8.25
N GLN A 189 24.28 -3.90 -9.55
CA GLN A 189 23.52 -2.72 -10.01
C GLN A 189 22.00 -2.89 -9.86
N VAL A 190 21.32 -1.74 -9.87
CA VAL A 190 19.86 -1.62 -9.79
C VAL A 190 19.29 -1.18 -11.13
N ILE A 191 18.31 -1.93 -11.63
CA ILE A 191 17.52 -1.63 -12.82
C ILE A 191 16.16 -1.11 -12.37
N ALA A 192 15.87 0.16 -12.65
CA ALA A 192 14.56 0.77 -12.44
C ALA A 192 13.73 0.68 -13.72
N VAL A 193 12.51 0.15 -13.61
CA VAL A 193 11.65 -0.13 -14.76
C VAL A 193 10.37 0.70 -14.66
N ALA A 194 10.08 1.45 -15.72
CA ALA A 194 8.91 2.31 -15.80
C ALA A 194 7.60 1.52 -15.75
N PRO A 195 6.46 2.17 -15.46
CA PRO A 195 5.16 1.57 -15.75
C PRO A 195 5.05 1.22 -17.24
N GLY A 196 4.44 0.08 -17.55
CA GLY A 196 4.31 -0.44 -18.91
C GLY A 196 4.08 -1.94 -18.95
N VAL A 197 3.88 -2.48 -20.14
CA VAL A 197 3.75 -3.94 -20.37
C VAL A 197 4.99 -4.45 -21.11
N TYR A 198 5.70 -5.37 -20.47
CA TYR A 198 6.94 -5.96 -20.92
C TYR A 198 6.70 -7.43 -21.25
N LYS A 199 6.78 -7.75 -22.54
CA LYS A 199 6.51 -9.09 -23.08
C LYS A 199 7.82 -9.84 -23.31
N GLU A 200 8.42 -10.34 -22.24
CA GLU A 200 9.72 -11.00 -22.32
C GLU A 200 9.93 -11.98 -21.17
N ARG A 201 10.88 -12.90 -21.34
CA ARG A 201 11.28 -13.86 -20.32
C ARG A 201 12.65 -13.47 -19.76
N LEU A 202 12.78 -13.47 -18.44
CA LEU A 202 14.03 -13.14 -17.77
C LEU A 202 14.77 -14.40 -17.35
N VAL A 203 16.03 -14.52 -17.77
CA VAL A 203 16.96 -15.58 -17.33
C VAL A 203 18.15 -14.93 -16.62
N ILE A 204 18.15 -15.01 -15.31
CA ILE A 204 19.04 -14.24 -14.44
C ILE A 204 20.09 -15.17 -13.84
N SER A 205 21.35 -14.80 -14.01
CA SER A 205 22.53 -15.56 -13.60
C SER A 205 23.61 -14.70 -12.92
N LYS A 206 23.36 -13.39 -12.76
CA LYS A 206 24.21 -12.47 -12.00
C LYS A 206 23.36 -11.64 -11.04
N ARG A 207 23.96 -11.21 -9.93
CA ARG A 207 23.30 -10.41 -8.89
C ARG A 207 22.91 -9.04 -9.45
N VAL A 208 21.62 -8.77 -9.58
CA VAL A 208 21.04 -7.49 -9.99
C VAL A 208 19.75 -7.26 -9.21
N SER A 209 19.43 -6.01 -8.90
CA SER A 209 18.13 -5.64 -8.30
C SER A 209 17.22 -5.04 -9.36
N PHE A 210 15.97 -5.49 -9.40
CA PHE A 210 14.92 -4.98 -10.27
C PHE A 210 13.90 -4.23 -9.42
N LEU A 211 13.69 -2.96 -9.73
CA LEU A 211 12.67 -2.10 -9.11
C LEU A 211 11.63 -1.71 -10.15
N GLY A 212 10.40 -2.19 -9.98
CA GLY A 212 9.25 -1.79 -10.78
C GLY A 212 8.69 -0.44 -10.32
N ALA A 213 7.69 0.06 -11.05
CA ALA A 213 7.03 1.33 -10.79
C ALA A 213 6.42 1.47 -9.39
N ASN A 214 6.10 0.35 -8.74
CA ASN A 214 5.51 0.30 -7.40
C ASN A 214 6.50 -0.26 -6.36
N ALA A 215 7.82 -0.16 -6.61
CA ALA A 215 8.83 -0.63 -5.67
C ALA A 215 8.67 0.06 -4.29
N GLY A 216 8.71 -0.71 -3.21
CA GLY A 216 8.45 -0.21 -1.86
C GLY A 216 6.96 0.08 -1.54
N ILE A 217 6.04 -0.14 -2.47
CA ILE A 217 4.59 0.00 -2.27
C ILE A 217 3.96 -1.40 -2.20
N SER A 218 3.49 -1.79 -1.01
CA SER A 218 2.88 -3.11 -0.77
C SER A 218 1.84 -3.49 -1.81
N ALA A 219 1.90 -4.74 -2.29
CA ALA A 219 0.94 -5.30 -3.24
C ALA A 219 -0.51 -5.33 -2.71
N ASN A 220 -0.67 -5.18 -1.38
CA ASN A 220 -1.94 -5.25 -0.68
C ASN A 220 -2.56 -3.86 -0.45
N THR A 221 -2.02 -2.82 -1.08
CA THR A 221 -2.47 -1.43 -0.96
C THR A 221 -2.89 -0.88 -2.32
N GLN A 222 -3.42 0.35 -2.33
CA GLN A 222 -3.65 1.03 -3.60
C GLN A 222 -2.32 1.34 -4.29
N ARG A 223 -2.22 0.95 -5.56
CA ARG A 223 -1.03 1.12 -6.40
C ARG A 223 -1.35 2.00 -7.60
N GLY A 224 -0.30 2.59 -8.15
CA GLY A 224 -0.38 3.39 -9.37
C GLY A 224 -0.28 2.54 -10.62
N ALA A 225 0.19 3.15 -11.72
CA ALA A 225 0.45 2.43 -12.95
C ALA A 225 1.52 1.34 -12.74
N GLU A 226 1.28 0.16 -13.31
CA GLU A 226 2.06 -1.05 -13.05
C GLU A 226 3.22 -1.26 -14.02
N THR A 227 4.31 -1.84 -13.53
CA THR A 227 5.30 -2.53 -14.37
C THR A 227 4.87 -3.98 -14.54
N VAL A 228 4.20 -4.27 -15.66
CA VAL A 228 3.64 -5.59 -15.95
C VAL A 228 4.66 -6.42 -16.74
N LEU A 229 5.11 -7.53 -16.17
CA LEU A 229 5.91 -8.53 -16.88
C LEU A 229 4.98 -9.69 -17.29
N THR A 230 5.01 -10.05 -18.57
CA THR A 230 4.17 -11.12 -19.13
C THR A 230 4.87 -11.85 -20.27
N PHE A 231 4.30 -12.98 -20.71
CA PHE A 231 4.84 -13.72 -21.84
C PHE A 231 4.60 -13.00 -23.16
N ASP A 232 5.56 -13.14 -24.07
CA ASP A 232 5.30 -12.99 -25.49
C ASP A 232 4.68 -14.30 -26.03
N GLU A 233 3.61 -14.19 -26.81
CA GLU A 233 2.81 -15.30 -27.36
C GLU A 233 3.67 -16.34 -28.08
N SER A 234 4.77 -15.90 -28.68
CA SER A 234 5.71 -16.76 -29.42
C SER A 234 6.53 -17.69 -28.52
N HIS A 235 6.57 -17.44 -27.21
CA HIS A 235 7.47 -18.10 -26.25
C HIS A 235 6.81 -19.19 -25.38
N ILE A 236 5.52 -19.47 -25.58
CA ILE A 236 4.80 -20.52 -24.83
C ILE A 236 4.89 -21.85 -25.59
N THR A 237 6.06 -22.49 -25.51
CA THR A 237 6.29 -23.81 -26.12
C THR A 237 6.73 -24.83 -25.06
N GLY A 238 6.25 -26.07 -25.17
CA GLY A 238 6.54 -27.14 -24.22
C GLY A 238 5.44 -27.38 -23.17
N SER A 239 5.70 -28.31 -22.25
CA SER A 239 4.76 -28.73 -21.19
C SER A 239 4.81 -27.84 -19.95
N SER A 240 5.91 -27.10 -19.74
CA SER A 240 6.06 -26.14 -18.64
C SER A 240 6.88 -24.93 -19.05
N VAL A 241 6.44 -23.73 -18.66
CA VAL A 241 7.11 -22.46 -18.96
C VAL A 241 7.21 -21.60 -17.71
N THR A 242 8.31 -20.86 -17.56
CA THR A 242 8.55 -19.94 -16.43
C THR A 242 8.92 -18.55 -16.96
N LEU A 243 8.30 -17.50 -16.42
CA LEU A 243 8.49 -16.12 -16.85
C LEU A 243 9.82 -15.53 -16.36
N VAL A 244 10.18 -15.81 -15.10
CA VAL A 244 11.46 -15.42 -14.50
C VAL A 244 12.18 -16.66 -13.99
N ASN A 245 13.35 -16.95 -14.55
CA ASN A 245 14.23 -18.01 -14.07
C ASN A 245 15.49 -17.38 -13.49
N ASN A 246 15.66 -17.46 -12.17
CA ASN A 246 16.81 -16.93 -11.46
C ASN A 246 17.69 -18.04 -10.89
N SER A 247 18.98 -18.00 -11.20
CA SER A 247 20.01 -18.86 -10.60
C SER A 247 21.07 -18.07 -9.82
N ALA A 248 20.89 -16.77 -9.61
CA ALA A 248 21.84 -15.91 -8.91
C ALA A 248 21.42 -15.62 -7.46
N SER A 249 22.40 -15.44 -6.59
CA SER A 249 22.17 -14.95 -5.22
C SER A 249 22.09 -13.42 -5.18
N GLY A 250 21.48 -12.86 -4.14
CA GLY A 250 21.43 -11.42 -3.88
C GLY A 250 20.52 -10.63 -4.82
N VAL A 251 19.63 -11.31 -5.56
CA VAL A 251 18.69 -10.70 -6.49
C VAL A 251 17.48 -10.15 -5.75
N VAL A 252 17.04 -8.96 -6.16
CA VAL A 252 15.85 -8.29 -5.64
C VAL A 252 14.82 -8.12 -6.75
N PHE A 253 13.57 -8.46 -6.48
CA PHE A 253 12.41 -8.08 -7.27
C PHE A 253 11.43 -7.32 -6.38
N ASP A 254 11.24 -6.03 -6.67
CA ASP A 254 10.40 -5.15 -5.88
C ASP A 254 9.38 -4.41 -6.77
N GLY A 255 8.08 -4.57 -6.50
CA GLY A 255 7.06 -3.72 -7.08
C GLY A 255 6.59 -4.06 -8.50
N PHE A 256 6.72 -5.32 -8.94
CA PHE A 256 6.25 -5.77 -10.26
C PHE A 256 4.82 -6.34 -10.23
N TYR A 257 4.20 -6.39 -11.40
CA TYR A 257 2.99 -7.17 -11.67
C TYR A 257 3.33 -8.30 -12.65
N PHE A 258 3.35 -9.53 -12.17
CA PHE A 258 3.53 -10.72 -13.01
C PHE A 258 2.17 -11.21 -13.49
N TYR A 259 2.01 -11.35 -14.80
CA TYR A 259 0.77 -11.81 -15.42
C TYR A 259 1.04 -12.91 -16.44
N ASP A 260 0.27 -13.98 -16.39
CA ASP A 260 0.40 -15.10 -17.32
C ASP A 260 -0.10 -14.77 -18.73
N GLY A 261 -0.77 -13.63 -18.94
CA GLY A 261 -1.32 -13.22 -20.24
C GLY A 261 -2.72 -13.80 -20.54
N GLY A 262 -3.32 -14.54 -19.60
CA GLY A 262 -4.50 -15.37 -19.84
C GLY A 262 -4.19 -16.65 -20.63
N TYR A 263 -2.91 -17.03 -20.72
CA TYR A 263 -2.45 -18.17 -21.52
C TYR A 263 -2.40 -19.50 -20.77
N ALA A 264 -2.76 -19.52 -19.48
CA ALA A 264 -2.94 -20.73 -18.68
C ALA A 264 -3.91 -21.75 -19.32
N SER A 265 -3.41 -22.59 -20.23
CA SER A 265 -4.12 -23.79 -20.67
C SER A 265 -4.09 -24.85 -19.58
N PRO A 266 -5.18 -25.59 -19.29
CA PRO A 266 -5.17 -26.70 -18.35
C PRO A 266 -4.10 -27.78 -18.64
N SER A 267 -3.59 -27.83 -19.87
CA SER A 267 -2.58 -28.79 -20.31
C SER A 267 -1.12 -28.31 -20.20
N GLN A 268 -0.89 -27.03 -19.93
CA GLN A 268 0.45 -26.44 -19.83
C GLN A 268 0.66 -25.82 -18.45
N LEU A 269 1.80 -26.13 -17.82
CA LEU A 269 2.13 -25.62 -16.50
C LEU A 269 2.88 -24.29 -16.63
N VAL A 270 2.24 -23.19 -16.24
CA VAL A 270 2.79 -21.83 -16.34
C VAL A 270 3.14 -21.30 -14.95
N ARG A 271 4.39 -20.87 -14.78
CA ARG A 271 4.94 -20.33 -13.54
C ARG A 271 5.42 -18.90 -13.73
N ALA A 272 5.23 -18.05 -12.72
CA ALA A 272 5.77 -16.70 -12.73
C ALA A 272 7.28 -16.72 -12.48
N MET A 273 7.71 -17.31 -11.37
CA MET A 273 9.10 -17.25 -10.96
C MET A 273 9.61 -18.59 -10.44
N TYR A 274 10.71 -19.05 -11.01
CA TYR A 274 11.58 -20.09 -10.45
C TYR A 274 12.87 -19.41 -9.97
N ALA A 275 13.25 -19.62 -8.72
CA ALA A 275 14.45 -19.02 -8.17
C ALA A 275 15.31 -20.02 -7.37
N HIS A 276 16.62 -19.85 -7.52
CA HIS A 276 17.69 -20.44 -6.71
C HIS A 276 18.65 -19.30 -6.28
N GLY A 277 19.60 -19.59 -5.39
CA GLY A 277 20.55 -18.63 -4.82
C GLY A 277 20.10 -18.08 -3.46
N SER A 278 21.05 -17.66 -2.63
CA SER A 278 20.80 -17.07 -1.31
C SER A 278 20.54 -15.56 -1.40
N ASP A 279 20.13 -14.94 -0.28
CA ASP A 279 19.94 -13.49 -0.14
C ASP A 279 18.94 -12.88 -1.13
N LEU A 280 17.90 -13.65 -1.47
CA LEU A 280 16.85 -13.23 -2.38
C LEU A 280 15.81 -12.37 -1.67
N GLN A 281 15.37 -11.29 -2.32
CA GLN A 281 14.26 -10.49 -1.85
C GLN A 281 13.18 -10.39 -2.92
N ILE A 282 11.98 -10.89 -2.61
CA ILE A 282 10.82 -10.83 -3.48
C ILE A 282 9.75 -10.06 -2.71
N LYS A 283 9.55 -8.80 -3.08
CA LYS A 283 8.79 -7.84 -2.28
C LYS A 283 7.76 -7.07 -3.10
N ASN A 284 6.61 -6.79 -2.51
CA ASN A 284 5.64 -5.84 -3.07
C ASN A 284 5.16 -6.21 -4.50
N ASN A 285 5.23 -7.48 -4.88
CA ASN A 285 4.84 -7.94 -6.22
C ASN A 285 3.42 -8.49 -6.22
N VAL A 286 2.76 -8.39 -7.37
CA VAL A 286 1.50 -9.09 -7.66
C VAL A 286 1.80 -10.26 -8.60
N PHE A 287 1.27 -11.44 -8.28
CA PHE A 287 1.32 -12.64 -9.11
C PHE A 287 -0.11 -13.04 -9.49
N ASP A 288 -0.42 -13.02 -10.78
CA ASP A 288 -1.79 -13.13 -11.29
C ASP A 288 -1.93 -14.13 -12.44
N GLY A 289 -2.93 -15.02 -12.36
CA GLY A 289 -3.38 -15.89 -13.45
C GLY A 289 -2.60 -17.19 -13.64
N PHE A 290 -1.44 -17.36 -13.01
CA PHE A 290 -0.60 -18.55 -13.21
C PHE A 290 -1.27 -19.83 -12.68
N ASN A 291 -1.25 -20.89 -13.50
CA ASN A 291 -2.00 -22.13 -13.29
C ASN A 291 -1.16 -23.30 -12.72
N TYR A 292 0.11 -23.04 -12.47
CA TYR A 292 0.97 -23.88 -11.66
C TYR A 292 1.51 -23.08 -10.46
N VAL A 293 2.47 -23.64 -9.73
CA VAL A 293 3.18 -22.94 -8.64
C VAL A 293 3.66 -21.60 -9.16
N GLN A 294 3.08 -20.50 -8.66
CA GLN A 294 3.36 -19.15 -9.16
C GLN A 294 4.78 -18.74 -8.79
N LEU A 295 5.17 -18.98 -7.54
CA LEU A 295 6.53 -18.76 -7.04
C LEU A 295 7.11 -20.07 -6.51
N TYR A 296 8.19 -20.54 -7.13
CA TYR A 296 8.94 -21.69 -6.67
C TYR A 296 10.39 -21.30 -6.37
N VAL A 297 10.77 -21.35 -5.09
CA VAL A 297 12.16 -21.21 -4.65
C VAL A 297 12.65 -22.56 -4.18
N SER A 298 13.74 -23.05 -4.75
CA SER A 298 14.29 -24.37 -4.44
C SER A 298 15.78 -24.32 -4.25
N SER A 299 16.28 -25.09 -3.29
CA SER A 299 17.71 -25.43 -3.19
C SER A 299 18.13 -26.50 -4.21
N ALA A 300 17.17 -27.14 -4.89
CA ALA A 300 17.44 -28.18 -5.87
C ALA A 300 17.96 -27.57 -7.18
N VAL A 301 19.07 -28.09 -7.69
CA VAL A 301 19.60 -27.72 -9.01
C VAL A 301 19.28 -28.85 -9.99
N TYR A 302 18.64 -28.54 -11.11
CA TYR A 302 18.44 -29.53 -12.15
C TYR A 302 19.74 -29.74 -12.93
N ASN A 303 20.27 -30.96 -12.91
CA ASN A 303 21.48 -31.31 -13.62
C ASN A 303 21.12 -31.80 -15.03
N TYR A 304 21.32 -30.92 -16.01
CA TYR A 304 21.03 -31.21 -17.41
C TYR A 304 21.97 -32.26 -18.04
N SER A 305 23.11 -32.56 -17.41
CA SER A 305 24.08 -33.53 -17.96
C SER A 305 23.65 -34.98 -17.77
N ASN A 306 22.87 -35.26 -16.72
CA ASN A 306 22.39 -36.60 -16.37
C ASN A 306 20.86 -36.69 -16.22
N GLY A 307 20.14 -35.57 -16.36
CA GLY A 307 18.69 -35.50 -16.24
C GLY A 307 18.18 -35.74 -14.81
N THR A 308 19.03 -35.53 -13.80
CA THR A 308 18.64 -35.69 -12.39
C THR A 308 18.52 -34.33 -11.69
N TRP A 309 17.70 -34.28 -10.66
CA TRP A 309 17.71 -33.16 -9.73
C TRP A 309 18.79 -33.40 -8.69
N ASP A 310 19.83 -32.56 -8.71
CA ASP A 310 20.83 -32.49 -7.65
C ASP A 310 20.23 -31.66 -6.52
N TYR A 311 19.44 -32.34 -5.71
CA TYR A 311 19.04 -31.82 -4.43
C TYR A 311 20.29 -31.79 -3.53
N HIS A 312 20.45 -30.74 -2.70
CA HIS A 312 21.24 -30.79 -1.47
C HIS A 312 22.76 -30.47 -1.52
N SER A 313 23.30 -29.78 -2.55
CA SER A 313 24.68 -29.26 -2.49
C SER A 313 24.80 -27.84 -1.91
N GLU A 314 23.79 -26.99 -2.13
CA GLU A 314 23.77 -25.58 -1.70
C GLU A 314 22.37 -25.20 -1.18
N TYR A 315 22.29 -24.60 0.00
CA TYR A 315 21.03 -24.14 0.62
C TYR A 315 20.67 -22.74 0.15
N VAL A 316 19.38 -22.44 0.02
CA VAL A 316 18.91 -21.06 -0.18
C VAL A 316 18.74 -20.43 1.20
N ASN A 317 19.66 -19.53 1.55
CA ASN A 317 19.61 -18.82 2.82
C ASN A 317 19.06 -17.41 2.63
N ASN A 318 18.48 -16.85 3.69
CA ASN A 318 18.04 -15.45 3.75
C ASN A 318 17.05 -15.05 2.64
N LEU A 319 16.09 -15.91 2.27
CA LEU A 319 14.97 -15.49 1.44
C LEU A 319 14.05 -14.55 2.24
N LEU A 320 13.77 -13.38 1.70
CA LEU A 320 12.69 -12.50 2.16
C LEU A 320 11.55 -12.50 1.15
N LEU A 321 10.39 -12.99 1.57
CA LEU A 321 9.13 -12.89 0.82
C LEU A 321 8.19 -11.94 1.57
N GLU A 322 8.03 -10.71 1.07
CA GLU A 322 7.38 -9.64 1.81
C GLU A 322 6.30 -8.91 1.01
N ASN A 323 5.11 -8.72 1.59
CA ASN A 323 4.08 -7.83 1.05
C ASN A 323 3.65 -8.14 -0.41
N ASN A 324 3.75 -9.40 -0.84
CA ASN A 324 3.30 -9.82 -2.16
C ASN A 324 1.83 -10.24 -2.13
N LEU A 325 1.18 -10.16 -3.28
CA LEU A 325 -0.18 -10.63 -3.53
C LEU A 325 -0.15 -11.77 -4.55
N PHE A 326 -0.67 -12.93 -4.18
CA PHE A 326 -0.85 -14.09 -5.07
C PHE A 326 -2.34 -14.28 -5.31
N LYS A 327 -2.80 -14.17 -6.55
CA LYS A 327 -4.23 -14.28 -6.89
C LYS A 327 -4.50 -15.10 -8.14
N ASP A 328 -5.75 -15.52 -8.28
CA ASP A 328 -6.33 -16.16 -9.46
C ASP A 328 -5.50 -17.34 -10.01
N SER A 329 -5.31 -18.37 -9.18
CA SER A 329 -4.56 -19.59 -9.56
C SER A 329 -5.47 -20.83 -9.65
N PRO A 330 -6.14 -21.06 -10.80
CA PRO A 330 -7.26 -21.99 -10.91
C PRO A 330 -6.94 -23.50 -10.82
N SER A 331 -5.67 -23.90 -10.91
CA SER A 331 -5.29 -25.33 -10.97
C SER A 331 -4.09 -25.73 -10.12
N SER A 332 -3.59 -24.83 -9.29
CA SER A 332 -2.42 -25.10 -8.45
C SER A 332 -2.82 -25.75 -7.13
N TYR A 333 -2.04 -26.74 -6.67
CA TYR A 333 -2.19 -27.30 -5.31
C TYR A 333 -1.60 -26.37 -4.23
N TYR A 334 -0.69 -25.47 -4.63
CA TYR A 334 -0.15 -24.38 -3.83
C TYR A 334 0.41 -23.30 -4.77
N ASN A 335 0.32 -22.04 -4.38
CA ASN A 335 0.81 -20.91 -5.16
C ASN A 335 2.29 -20.63 -4.91
N VAL A 336 2.73 -20.84 -3.66
CA VAL A 336 4.10 -20.61 -3.25
C VAL A 336 4.70 -21.90 -2.74
N GLN A 337 5.82 -22.31 -3.33
CA GLN A 337 6.59 -23.46 -2.90
C GLN A 337 8.00 -23.06 -2.52
N LEU A 338 8.40 -23.39 -1.30
CA LEU A 338 9.74 -23.16 -0.79
C LEU A 338 10.36 -24.50 -0.37
N GLN A 339 11.42 -24.92 -1.06
CA GLN A 339 12.10 -26.20 -0.81
C GLN A 339 13.56 -26.00 -0.39
N GLY A 340 13.92 -26.49 0.79
CA GLY A 340 15.30 -26.36 1.30
C GLY A 340 15.75 -24.92 1.53
N VAL A 341 14.81 -24.07 1.96
CA VAL A 341 14.99 -22.62 2.11
C VAL A 341 14.89 -22.23 3.59
N SER A 342 15.82 -21.39 4.07
CA SER A 342 15.58 -20.58 5.28
C SER A 342 15.02 -19.22 4.86
N CYS A 343 13.89 -18.81 5.44
CA CYS A 343 13.17 -17.63 4.98
C CYS A 343 12.50 -16.80 6.08
N THR A 344 12.23 -15.55 5.74
CA THR A 344 11.18 -14.73 6.37
C THR A 344 10.07 -14.52 5.36
N ILE A 345 8.85 -14.89 5.72
CA ILE A 345 7.64 -14.71 4.92
C ILE A 345 6.70 -13.81 5.71
N ARG A 346 6.48 -12.58 5.26
CA ARG A 346 5.65 -11.64 6.02
C ARG A 346 4.77 -10.72 5.20
N GLY A 347 3.58 -10.43 5.73
CA GLY A 347 2.66 -9.46 5.14
C GLY A 347 2.13 -9.87 3.76
N ASN A 348 2.32 -11.12 3.32
CA ASN A 348 1.82 -11.56 2.02
C ASN A 348 0.33 -11.89 2.10
N VAL A 349 -0.35 -11.72 0.97
CA VAL A 349 -1.73 -12.14 0.78
C VAL A 349 -1.76 -13.22 -0.30
N VAL A 350 -2.32 -14.38 0.04
CA VAL A 350 -2.71 -15.40 -0.93
C VAL A 350 -4.22 -15.34 -1.03
N ASP A 351 -4.75 -14.87 -2.15
CA ASP A 351 -6.17 -14.62 -2.34
C ASP A 351 -6.77 -15.52 -3.42
N ASN A 352 -7.91 -16.13 -3.11
CA ASN A 352 -8.63 -17.01 -4.03
C ASN A 352 -7.75 -18.13 -4.63
N ALA A 353 -6.81 -18.62 -3.84
CA ALA A 353 -5.67 -19.40 -4.30
C ALA A 353 -5.36 -20.57 -3.35
N SER A 354 -4.52 -21.49 -3.78
CA SER A 354 -4.02 -22.56 -2.93
C SER A 354 -2.79 -22.04 -2.17
N GLY A 355 -2.67 -22.35 -0.88
CA GLY A 355 -1.77 -21.62 0.01
C GLY A 355 -0.27 -21.87 -0.18
N ILE A 356 0.46 -21.88 0.94
CA ILE A 356 1.93 -21.83 0.95
C ILE A 356 2.48 -23.16 1.46
N ILE A 357 3.31 -23.82 0.65
CA ILE A 357 4.07 -24.99 1.08
C ILE A 357 5.50 -24.58 1.44
N ILE A 358 5.91 -25.02 2.63
CA ILE A 358 7.24 -24.85 3.18
C ILE A 358 7.79 -26.24 3.44
N GLN A 359 8.85 -26.58 2.71
CA GLN A 359 9.43 -27.91 2.70
C GLN A 359 10.92 -27.83 3.06
N PRO A 360 11.26 -27.76 4.37
CA PRO A 360 12.65 -27.75 4.81
C PRO A 360 13.33 -29.08 4.47
N TYR A 361 14.59 -29.00 4.03
CA TYR A 361 15.47 -30.14 3.72
C TYR A 361 16.75 -30.07 4.56
N HIS A 362 17.21 -31.20 5.11
CA HIS A 362 18.44 -31.30 5.91
C HIS A 362 18.58 -30.19 6.99
N ASN A 363 19.76 -29.58 7.08
CA ASN A 363 20.05 -28.49 7.99
C ASN A 363 19.66 -27.12 7.43
N ALA A 364 18.89 -27.06 6.33
CA ALA A 364 18.32 -25.80 5.85
C ALA A 364 17.55 -25.19 7.02
N GLY A 365 17.97 -23.98 7.41
CA GLY A 365 17.61 -23.36 8.67
C GLY A 365 16.13 -23.12 8.88
N GLY A 366 15.82 -22.61 10.06
CA GLY A 366 14.48 -22.20 10.45
C GLY A 366 13.94 -21.03 9.63
N GLY A 367 12.69 -20.66 9.92
CA GLY A 367 12.07 -19.53 9.25
C GLY A 367 10.95 -18.91 10.07
N LEU A 368 10.67 -17.66 9.75
CA LEU A 368 9.58 -16.87 10.34
C LEU A 368 8.50 -16.66 9.29
N VAL A 369 7.28 -17.04 9.62
CA VAL A 369 6.09 -16.90 8.78
C VAL A 369 5.10 -16.06 9.56
N GLU A 370 4.99 -14.77 9.28
CA GLU A 370 4.20 -13.87 10.11
C GLU A 370 3.30 -12.89 9.37
N ASN A 371 2.17 -12.54 9.98
CA ASN A 371 1.27 -11.50 9.47
C ASN A 371 0.81 -11.73 8.02
N ASN A 372 0.74 -12.98 7.57
CA ASN A 372 0.24 -13.30 6.24
C ASN A 372 -1.27 -13.57 6.29
N ILE A 373 -1.97 -13.26 5.21
CA ILE A 373 -3.39 -13.58 5.02
C ILE A 373 -3.50 -14.63 3.91
N VAL A 374 -4.08 -15.78 4.22
CA VAL A 374 -4.26 -16.89 3.26
C VAL A 374 -5.74 -17.18 3.13
N ASN A 375 -6.36 -16.60 2.10
CA ASN A 375 -7.73 -16.87 1.69
C ASN A 375 -7.71 -18.02 0.68
N THR A 376 -8.13 -19.20 1.11
CA THR A 376 -7.97 -20.44 0.33
C THR A 376 -9.21 -21.32 0.34
N PHE A 377 -9.45 -22.00 -0.77
CA PHE A 377 -10.56 -22.95 -0.94
C PHE A 377 -10.11 -24.41 -0.69
N VAL A 378 -8.81 -24.69 -0.50
CA VAL A 378 -8.29 -26.06 -0.25
C VAL A 378 -7.24 -26.12 0.86
N LEU A 379 -6.20 -25.26 0.84
CA LEU A 379 -5.01 -25.44 1.67
C LEU A 379 -4.44 -24.09 2.15
N GLY A 380 -4.25 -23.94 3.46
CA GLY A 380 -3.56 -22.80 4.07
C GLY A 380 -2.04 -22.95 4.01
N PHE A 381 -1.42 -23.30 5.14
CA PHE A 381 0.00 -23.61 5.19
C PHE A 381 0.26 -25.11 5.22
N TRP A 382 1.16 -25.57 4.36
CA TRP A 382 1.69 -26.93 4.40
C TRP A 382 3.14 -26.92 4.86
N HIS A 383 3.37 -27.35 6.09
CA HIS A 383 4.71 -27.58 6.62
C HIS A 383 5.10 -29.05 6.36
N ASN A 384 6.02 -29.27 5.42
CA ASN A 384 6.41 -30.60 4.96
C ASN A 384 7.89 -30.87 5.23
N THR A 385 8.20 -31.56 6.33
CA THR A 385 9.59 -31.83 6.71
C THR A 385 10.13 -33.05 5.97
N ALA A 386 11.10 -32.85 5.09
CA ALA A 386 11.69 -33.91 4.26
C ALA A 386 13.22 -34.01 4.43
N TYR A 387 13.79 -35.19 4.15
CA TYR A 387 15.24 -35.45 4.14
C TYR A 387 16.00 -34.84 5.33
N LEU A 388 15.65 -35.19 6.57
CA LEU A 388 16.28 -34.64 7.80
C LEU A 388 16.06 -33.13 8.02
N GLY A 389 15.03 -32.53 7.42
CA GLY A 389 14.67 -31.12 7.62
C GLY A 389 14.64 -30.72 9.10
N SER A 390 15.39 -29.67 9.45
CA SER A 390 15.56 -29.18 10.82
C SER A 390 15.40 -27.66 10.89
N GLY A 391 15.83 -27.03 11.99
CA GLY A 391 15.64 -25.60 12.24
C GLY A 391 14.36 -25.28 13.00
N LYS A 392 14.28 -24.08 13.60
CA LYS A 392 13.08 -23.62 14.32
C LYS A 392 12.16 -22.86 13.36
N TRP A 393 10.91 -23.26 13.27
CA TRP A 393 9.92 -22.59 12.44
C TRP A 393 8.86 -21.90 13.29
N GLU A 394 8.55 -20.66 12.96
CA GLU A 394 7.63 -19.84 13.73
C GLU A 394 6.53 -19.29 12.81
N TYR A 395 5.29 -19.70 13.04
CA TYR A 395 4.09 -19.22 12.38
C TYR A 395 3.36 -18.29 13.34
N LYS A 396 3.42 -16.97 13.11
CA LYS A 396 2.92 -15.96 14.04
C LYS A 396 1.91 -15.01 13.42
N ASN A 397 0.78 -14.78 14.09
CA ASN A 397 -0.20 -13.76 13.67
C ASN A 397 -0.70 -13.92 12.23
N ASN A 398 -0.69 -15.14 11.67
CA ASN A 398 -1.24 -15.38 10.34
C ASN A 398 -2.75 -15.54 10.42
N VAL A 399 -3.44 -15.14 9.36
CA VAL A 399 -4.88 -15.31 9.19
C VAL A 399 -5.10 -16.28 8.04
N ILE A 400 -5.88 -17.34 8.27
CA ILE A 400 -6.23 -18.34 7.26
C ILE A 400 -7.74 -18.40 7.18
N ASN A 401 -8.28 -18.00 6.03
CA ASN A 401 -9.71 -17.97 5.78
C ASN A 401 -10.06 -19.00 4.72
N ALA A 402 -11.10 -19.79 4.99
CA ALA A 402 -11.75 -20.52 3.92
C ALA A 402 -12.50 -19.55 3.01
N VAL A 403 -12.37 -19.75 1.71
CA VAL A 403 -13.20 -19.06 0.71
C VAL A 403 -13.95 -20.09 -0.14
N ALA A 404 -15.03 -19.64 -0.76
CA ALA A 404 -15.80 -20.47 -1.69
C ALA A 404 -14.91 -20.97 -2.82
N VAL A 405 -15.21 -22.17 -3.33
CA VAL A 405 -14.54 -22.71 -4.51
C VAL A 405 -14.85 -21.79 -5.71
N PRO A 406 -13.85 -21.28 -6.44
CA PRO A 406 -14.09 -20.39 -7.56
C PRO A 406 -14.87 -21.08 -8.68
N GLU A 407 -15.78 -20.38 -9.34
CA GLU A 407 -16.62 -20.93 -10.43
C GLU A 407 -15.81 -21.48 -11.61
N ASN A 408 -14.63 -20.89 -11.87
CA ASN A 408 -13.73 -21.28 -12.94
C ASN A 408 -12.81 -22.46 -12.58
N MET A 409 -12.90 -23.00 -11.35
CA MET A 409 -12.19 -24.22 -10.99
C MET A 409 -13.00 -25.46 -11.33
N THR A 410 -12.45 -26.31 -12.19
CA THR A 410 -13.00 -27.64 -12.47
C THR A 410 -12.68 -28.61 -11.33
N THR A 411 -13.33 -28.43 -10.17
CA THR A 411 -13.23 -29.28 -8.96
C THR A 411 -11.81 -29.38 -8.38
N PRO A 412 -11.63 -29.52 -7.04
CA PRO A 412 -10.35 -30.00 -6.52
C PRO A 412 -9.99 -31.29 -7.26
N PRO A 413 -8.71 -31.55 -7.61
CA PRO A 413 -8.33 -32.84 -8.17
C PRO A 413 -9.02 -33.94 -7.35
N THR A 414 -9.85 -34.73 -8.03
CA THR A 414 -11.03 -35.49 -7.56
C THR A 414 -10.77 -36.57 -6.49
N THR A 415 -9.62 -36.50 -5.82
CA THR A 415 -9.18 -37.34 -4.71
C THR A 415 -9.15 -36.61 -3.36
N TYR A 416 -9.32 -35.28 -3.30
CA TYR A 416 -9.25 -34.50 -2.05
C TYR A 416 -10.63 -34.01 -1.60
N VAL A 417 -11.11 -34.61 -0.51
CA VAL A 417 -12.39 -34.30 0.17
C VAL A 417 -12.18 -33.44 1.42
N ARG A 418 -11.18 -32.54 1.41
CA ARG A 418 -10.75 -31.80 2.61
C ARG A 418 -10.37 -30.34 2.33
N TRP A 419 -10.57 -29.50 3.34
CA TRP A 419 -9.99 -28.17 3.47
C TRP A 419 -9.06 -28.15 4.68
N GLU A 420 -7.81 -27.71 4.52
CA GLU A 420 -6.78 -27.85 5.56
C GLU A 420 -6.10 -26.50 5.81
N SER A 421 -6.26 -25.93 7.00
CA SER A 421 -5.58 -24.66 7.34
C SER A 421 -4.10 -24.88 7.65
N PHE A 422 -3.75 -25.61 8.71
CA PHE A 422 -2.38 -26.07 8.94
C PHE A 422 -2.24 -27.57 8.61
N LEU A 423 -1.62 -27.87 7.49
CA LEU A 423 -1.24 -29.23 7.12
C LEU A 423 0.20 -29.49 7.56
N ILE A 424 0.39 -30.47 8.43
CA ILE A 424 1.70 -30.84 8.95
C ILE A 424 2.05 -32.25 8.49
N GLN A 425 3.18 -32.35 7.79
CA GLN A 425 3.72 -33.60 7.30
C GLN A 425 5.18 -33.73 7.75
N SER A 426 5.52 -34.92 8.23
CA SER A 426 6.89 -35.32 8.52
C SER A 426 7.22 -36.66 7.86
N PHE A 427 8.39 -36.74 7.25
CA PHE A 427 8.93 -37.99 6.71
C PHE A 427 9.70 -38.80 7.78
N GLY A 428 9.08 -39.86 8.33
CA GLY A 428 9.73 -41.03 8.98
C GLY A 428 9.01 -41.61 10.21
N VAL A 429 8.80 -42.93 10.41
CA VAL A 429 9.49 -44.17 9.97
C VAL A 429 8.50 -45.26 9.50
N GLY A 430 8.83 -46.02 8.44
CA GLY A 430 8.08 -47.21 7.99
C GLY A 430 8.07 -47.54 6.48
N GLY A 431 8.82 -46.80 5.65
CA GLY A 431 8.91 -47.04 4.19
C GLY A 431 10.10 -46.31 3.55
N ALA A 432 10.43 -46.65 2.30
CA ALA A 432 11.70 -46.40 1.57
C ALA A 432 12.18 -44.93 1.35
N TRP A 433 11.60 -43.93 2.02
CA TRP A 433 11.85 -42.49 1.74
C TRP A 433 11.94 -41.62 3.03
N ASN A 434 12.63 -42.08 4.08
CA ASN A 434 12.41 -41.55 5.44
C ASN A 434 13.67 -41.52 6.33
N THR A 435 14.05 -40.33 6.82
CA THR A 435 14.75 -40.08 8.11
C THR A 435 14.72 -38.57 8.41
N GLY A 436 14.28 -38.13 9.59
CA GLY A 436 14.33 -36.75 10.08
C GLY A 436 13.61 -36.56 11.41
N ALA A 437 14.25 -35.91 12.38
CA ALA A 437 13.59 -35.45 13.61
C ALA A 437 12.70 -34.25 13.24
N ALA A 438 11.46 -34.21 13.73
CA ALA A 438 10.59 -33.09 13.44
C ALA A 438 11.17 -31.80 14.08
N PRO A 439 11.36 -30.72 13.31
CA PRO A 439 11.84 -29.45 13.83
C PRO A 439 10.93 -28.91 14.94
N GLU A 440 11.48 -28.01 15.76
CA GLU A 440 10.66 -27.22 16.67
C GLU A 440 9.81 -26.24 15.85
N VAL A 441 8.50 -26.46 15.80
CA VAL A 441 7.56 -25.61 15.08
C VAL A 441 6.61 -24.95 16.08
N VAL A 442 6.56 -23.63 16.05
CA VAL A 442 5.73 -22.80 16.92
C VAL A 442 4.62 -22.17 16.10
N TYR A 443 3.39 -22.33 16.55
CA TYR A 443 2.20 -21.70 16.00
C TYR A 443 1.61 -20.77 17.07
N GLU A 444 1.75 -19.47 16.89
CA GLU A 444 1.41 -18.46 17.88
C GLU A 444 0.43 -17.41 17.33
N ASN A 445 -0.64 -17.11 18.06
CA ASN A 445 -1.58 -16.03 17.74
C ASN A 445 -2.17 -16.10 16.32
N ASN A 446 -2.24 -17.27 15.68
CA ASN A 446 -2.84 -17.41 14.36
C ASN A 446 -4.36 -17.50 14.46
N VAL A 447 -5.05 -17.02 13.43
CA VAL A 447 -6.51 -17.08 13.30
C VAL A 447 -6.87 -17.95 12.11
N VAL A 448 -7.68 -18.98 12.36
CA VAL A 448 -8.28 -19.84 11.34
C VAL A 448 -9.78 -19.61 11.36
N ASP A 449 -10.35 -19.27 10.21
CA ASP A 449 -11.79 -19.17 9.99
C ASP A 449 -12.20 -20.01 8.78
N ALA A 450 -12.84 -21.15 9.06
CA ALA A 450 -13.33 -22.06 8.03
C ALA A 450 -14.86 -21.94 7.81
N THR A 451 -15.50 -20.88 8.29
CA THR A 451 -16.96 -20.70 8.20
C THR A 451 -17.48 -20.73 6.76
N ASN A 452 -16.68 -20.29 5.80
CA ASN A 452 -17.01 -20.29 4.38
C ASN A 452 -16.41 -21.48 3.60
N ALA A 453 -15.90 -22.52 4.29
CA ALA A 453 -15.43 -23.73 3.63
C ALA A 453 -16.58 -24.43 2.92
N SER A 454 -16.29 -25.11 1.81
CA SER A 454 -17.29 -25.92 1.12
C SER A 454 -17.83 -26.99 2.07
N PRO A 455 -19.17 -27.13 2.21
CA PRO A 455 -19.77 -28.14 3.08
C PRO A 455 -19.50 -29.58 2.61
N GLU A 456 -19.03 -29.76 1.37
CA GLU A 456 -18.64 -31.06 0.83
C GLU A 456 -17.23 -31.51 1.26
N LEU A 457 -16.43 -30.59 1.82
CA LEU A 457 -15.06 -30.85 2.26
C LEU A 457 -15.01 -30.94 3.78
N ILE A 458 -14.26 -31.92 4.29
CA ILE A 458 -13.97 -31.95 5.72
C ILE A 458 -12.97 -30.84 6.06
N SER A 459 -13.33 -29.91 6.94
CA SER A 459 -12.47 -28.78 7.31
C SER A 459 -11.63 -29.06 8.57
N TYR A 460 -10.33 -28.83 8.46
CA TYR A 460 -9.34 -29.07 9.52
C TYR A 460 -8.64 -27.77 9.97
N GLY A 461 -8.59 -27.55 11.29
CA GLY A 461 -7.75 -26.52 11.92
C GLY A 461 -6.26 -26.89 11.90
N VAL A 462 -5.93 -28.11 12.33
CA VAL A 462 -4.57 -28.66 12.23
C VAL A 462 -4.67 -30.11 11.82
N ASN A 463 -4.00 -30.51 10.74
CA ASN A 463 -3.99 -31.88 10.27
C ASN A 463 -2.56 -32.45 10.23
N PHE A 464 -2.26 -33.40 11.11
CA PHE A 464 -1.02 -34.17 11.07
C PHE A 464 -1.22 -35.42 10.20
N ILE A 465 -0.78 -35.36 8.94
CA ILE A 465 -1.02 -36.44 7.98
C ILE A 465 0.02 -37.56 8.01
N ALA A 466 1.06 -37.42 8.83
CA ALA A 466 2.08 -38.44 9.10
C ALA A 466 2.23 -38.65 10.62
N PRO A 467 2.74 -39.82 11.07
CA PRO A 467 3.06 -40.04 12.47
C PRO A 467 4.04 -39.00 12.98
N VAL A 468 3.73 -38.43 14.15
CA VAL A 468 4.63 -37.53 14.86
C VAL A 468 5.56 -38.38 15.74
N THR A 469 6.87 -38.16 15.66
CA THR A 469 7.83 -38.87 16.52
C THR A 469 7.73 -38.36 17.97
N ASN A 470 8.14 -39.16 18.95
CA ASN A 470 8.01 -38.80 20.38
C ASN A 470 8.86 -37.58 20.80
N ASP A 471 9.83 -37.19 19.98
CA ASP A 471 10.74 -36.06 20.18
C ASP A 471 10.34 -34.79 19.39
N ALA A 472 9.29 -34.86 18.58
CA ALA A 472 8.76 -33.71 17.86
C ALA A 472 8.25 -32.63 18.81
N LYS A 473 8.53 -31.36 18.49
CA LYS A 473 8.03 -30.21 19.26
C LYS A 473 7.15 -29.33 18.38
N ALA A 474 5.84 -29.51 18.46
CA ALA A 474 4.86 -28.61 17.88
C ALA A 474 4.16 -27.85 19.02
N ILE A 475 4.37 -26.53 19.09
CA ILE A 475 3.88 -25.68 20.17
C ILE A 475 2.76 -24.81 19.63
N PHE A 476 1.59 -24.84 20.27
CA PHE A 476 0.43 -24.05 19.89
C PHE A 476 0.02 -23.12 21.02
N THR A 477 0.05 -21.82 20.79
CA THR A 477 -0.29 -20.82 21.81
C THR A 477 -1.14 -19.70 21.22
N ASN A 478 -2.25 -19.38 21.90
CA ASN A 478 -3.18 -18.30 21.61
C ASN A 478 -3.75 -18.30 20.17
N ASN A 479 -3.83 -19.46 19.52
CA ASN A 479 -4.46 -19.56 18.21
C ASN A 479 -5.99 -19.64 18.36
N THR A 480 -6.72 -19.21 17.33
CA THR A 480 -8.19 -19.30 17.26
C THR A 480 -8.61 -20.16 16.07
N PHE A 481 -9.49 -21.14 16.29
CA PHE A 481 -10.00 -22.03 15.26
C PHE A 481 -11.53 -21.96 15.16
N ALA A 482 -12.07 -21.18 14.23
CA ALA A 482 -13.51 -21.02 14.00
C ALA A 482 -13.97 -21.77 12.74
N GLY A 483 -15.21 -22.28 12.76
CA GLY A 483 -15.87 -22.89 11.59
C GLY A 483 -15.26 -24.19 11.06
N VAL A 484 -14.22 -24.74 11.68
CA VAL A 484 -13.64 -26.04 11.29
C VAL A 484 -14.44 -27.19 11.89
N GLN A 485 -14.61 -28.30 11.17
CA GLN A 485 -15.27 -29.51 11.68
C GLN A 485 -14.35 -30.30 12.62
N ILE A 486 -13.05 -30.27 12.35
CA ILE A 486 -12.02 -30.91 13.18
C ILE A 486 -10.97 -29.85 13.52
N GLY A 487 -10.91 -29.45 14.80
CA GLY A 487 -9.91 -28.52 15.30
C GLY A 487 -8.49 -29.06 15.11
N VAL A 488 -8.27 -30.33 15.46
CA VAL A 488 -6.97 -31.01 15.32
C VAL A 488 -7.19 -32.49 14.99
N ASP A 489 -6.50 -33.00 13.96
CA ASP A 489 -6.42 -34.43 13.66
C ASP A 489 -4.97 -34.91 13.77
N ARG A 490 -4.74 -35.93 14.60
CA ARG A 490 -3.41 -36.48 14.86
C ARG A 490 -3.35 -37.96 14.52
N LYS A 491 -2.81 -38.35 13.35
CA LYS A 491 -2.77 -39.76 12.94
C LYS A 491 -2.02 -40.71 13.89
N ALA A 492 -0.87 -40.31 14.44
CA ALA A 492 -0.10 -41.09 15.42
C ALA A 492 0.96 -40.21 16.11
N GLY A 493 1.51 -40.66 17.24
CA GLY A 493 2.56 -39.95 17.99
C GLY A 493 2.11 -39.37 19.35
N ALA A 494 3.04 -38.74 20.06
CA ALA A 494 2.83 -38.18 21.40
C ALA A 494 2.77 -36.63 21.37
N LEU A 495 1.70 -36.07 20.81
CA LEU A 495 1.36 -34.64 20.97
C LEU A 495 0.47 -34.44 22.21
N ASP A 496 0.78 -33.47 23.07
CA ASP A 496 -0.07 -33.11 24.21
C ASP A 496 -1.25 -32.22 23.78
N LEU A 497 -2.44 -32.81 23.70
CA LEU A 497 -3.66 -32.07 23.35
C LEU A 497 -4.18 -31.22 24.52
N ASN A 498 -3.83 -31.52 25.78
CA ASN A 498 -4.31 -30.74 26.91
C ASN A 498 -3.70 -29.34 26.91
N GLU A 499 -2.40 -29.26 26.64
CA GLU A 499 -1.71 -27.97 26.49
C GLU A 499 -2.29 -27.17 25.31
N MET A 500 -2.55 -27.84 24.19
CA MET A 500 -3.18 -27.21 23.04
C MET A 500 -4.60 -26.69 23.35
N LEU A 501 -5.42 -27.44 24.10
CA LEU A 501 -6.74 -26.98 24.52
C LEU A 501 -6.68 -25.80 25.49
N ALA A 502 -5.74 -25.82 26.45
CA ALA A 502 -5.61 -24.78 27.45
C ALA A 502 -5.12 -23.45 26.86
N ASN A 503 -4.30 -23.51 25.82
CA ASN A 503 -3.66 -22.34 25.25
C ASN A 503 -4.36 -21.77 24.02
N ASN A 504 -5.39 -22.41 23.46
CA ASN A 504 -6.01 -22.00 22.19
C ASN A 504 -7.54 -21.86 22.31
N ALA A 505 -8.12 -21.02 21.46
CA ALA A 505 -9.56 -20.78 21.42
C ALA A 505 -10.23 -21.71 20.39
N PHE A 506 -11.20 -22.48 20.89
CA PHE A 506 -12.10 -23.31 20.10
C PHE A 506 -13.56 -22.94 20.45
N PRO A 507 -14.51 -22.97 19.50
CA PRO A 507 -15.93 -22.71 19.76
C PRO A 507 -16.52 -23.59 20.86
N GLU A 508 -17.56 -23.06 21.51
CA GLU A 508 -18.30 -23.75 22.57
C GLU A 508 -18.83 -25.10 22.07
N GLY A 509 -18.72 -26.14 22.90
CA GLY A 509 -19.11 -27.51 22.54
C GLY A 509 -18.01 -28.36 21.90
N SER A 510 -16.79 -27.83 21.75
CA SER A 510 -15.64 -28.63 21.31
C SER A 510 -15.34 -29.80 22.26
N ALA A 511 -15.07 -30.98 21.70
CA ALA A 511 -14.80 -32.21 22.46
C ALA A 511 -13.64 -33.00 21.86
N VAL A 512 -12.85 -33.64 22.73
CA VAL A 512 -11.80 -34.58 22.31
C VAL A 512 -12.43 -35.96 22.07
N ILE A 513 -12.28 -36.50 20.87
CA ILE A 513 -12.73 -37.85 20.50
C ILE A 513 -11.54 -38.63 19.94
N GLY A 514 -11.05 -39.61 20.70
CA GLY A 514 -9.86 -40.35 20.32
C GLY A 514 -8.62 -39.46 20.25
N ASN A 515 -8.06 -39.32 19.06
CA ASN A 515 -6.89 -38.50 18.73
C ASN A 515 -7.25 -37.18 18.01
N GLN A 516 -8.54 -36.82 18.02
CA GLN A 516 -9.07 -35.65 17.32
C GLN A 516 -9.73 -34.66 18.29
N ILE A 517 -9.64 -33.38 17.98
CA ILE A 517 -10.48 -32.33 18.59
C ILE A 517 -11.60 -32.04 17.59
N LYS A 518 -12.85 -32.37 17.94
CA LYS A 518 -14.02 -32.00 17.14
C LYS A 518 -14.62 -30.72 17.68
N ILE A 519 -14.91 -29.78 16.79
CA ILE A 519 -15.63 -28.55 17.12
C ILE A 519 -17.08 -28.79 16.72
N ALA A 520 -18.03 -28.32 17.54
CA ALA A 520 -19.45 -28.46 17.24
C ALA A 520 -19.82 -27.72 15.95
N GLU A 521 -20.78 -28.27 15.19
CA GLU A 521 -21.35 -27.64 13.99
C GLU A 521 -22.06 -26.32 14.29
#